data_AF-A0A955V861-F1
#
_entry.id   AF-A0A955V861-F1
#
_cell.length_a   1.000
_cell.length_b   1.000
_cell.length_c   1.000
_cell.angle_alpha   90.00
_cell.angle_beta   90.00
_cell.angle_gamma   90.00
#
_symmetry.space_group_name_H-M   'P 1'
#
loop_
_entity.id
_entity.type
_entity.pdbx_description
1 polymer ?
#
loop_
_entity_poly.entity_id
_entity_poly.type
_entity_poly.pdbx_seq_one_letter_code
_entity_poly.pdbx_strand_id
1 'polypeptide(L)'
;MTARALALCLAIAVAAPACGDDAPPTGADTDTAQVVDADPDTGPAPDTTSDPDTSALPDADAGTDTDPVVAVDGAGDGHPPSCAVDADCDDGLACTVDRCTEARHCAWSVAAAACLVHAQCFAAGDARPGEPCQVCDPAAAPLAWTPRDDGAPCGGDDACTLPGTCSGGVCQVSDLPCDDGNPCTDDVCDPVAGCTSTASAADAPCDDGDPCTTGDRC
;
A
#
# COMPACT_ATOMS: atom_id res chain seq x y z
N MET A 1 4.21 -6.22 18.82
CA MET A 1 4.43 -4.84 19.33
C MET A 1 3.12 -4.12 19.12
N THR A 2 2.25 -4.12 20.12
CA THR A 2 0.89 -3.60 20.04
C THR A 2 0.93 -2.08 20.13
N ALA A 3 0.73 -1.42 18.99
CA ALA A 3 0.47 0.01 18.98
C ALA A 3 -0.95 0.22 19.52
N ARG A 4 -1.05 0.61 20.80
CA ARG A 4 -2.28 1.23 21.33
C ARG A 4 -2.48 2.51 20.53
N ALA A 5 -3.41 2.52 19.59
CA ALA A 5 -3.94 3.75 19.05
C ALA A 5 -4.61 4.47 20.23
N LEU A 6 -3.94 5.48 20.78
CA LEU A 6 -4.61 6.50 21.56
C LEU A 6 -5.60 7.16 20.59
N ALA A 7 -6.88 6.83 20.69
CA ALA A 7 -7.95 7.60 20.10
C ALA A 7 -7.92 8.98 20.78
N LEU A 8 -7.10 9.89 20.25
CA LEU A 8 -7.13 11.29 20.63
C LEU A 8 -8.34 11.88 19.91
N CYS A 9 -9.46 11.97 20.62
CA CYS A 9 -10.68 12.60 20.14
C CYS A 9 -10.35 14.01 19.64
N LEU A 10 -10.43 14.18 18.33
CA LEU A 10 -10.36 15.47 17.67
C LEU A 10 -11.69 16.17 17.95
N ALA A 11 -11.68 17.16 18.85
CA ALA A 11 -12.85 17.99 19.12
C ALA A 11 -13.16 18.83 17.87
N ILE A 12 -14.04 18.34 17.01
CA ILE A 12 -14.58 19.11 15.88
C ILE A 12 -15.67 20.02 16.48
N ALA A 13 -15.34 21.29 16.67
CA ALA A 13 -16.28 22.30 17.11
C ALA A 13 -17.32 22.59 16.00
N VAL A 14 -18.41 21.81 15.98
CA VAL A 14 -19.60 22.11 15.18
C VAL A 14 -20.41 23.17 15.93
N ALA A 15 -20.78 24.26 15.25
CA ALA A 15 -21.60 25.33 15.82
C ALA A 15 -22.96 24.77 16.28
N ALA A 16 -23.18 24.78 17.60
CA ALA A 16 -24.37 24.21 18.23
C ALA A 16 -25.66 25.02 17.93
N PRO A 17 -26.80 24.36 17.67
CA PRO A 17 -28.11 24.98 17.84
C PRO A 17 -28.34 25.33 19.32
N ALA A 18 -29.04 26.42 19.58
CA ALA A 18 -29.30 26.92 20.93
C ALA A 18 -30.01 25.86 21.79
N CYS A 19 -29.30 25.33 22.78
CA CYS A 19 -29.89 24.57 23.88
C CYS A 19 -30.88 25.49 24.60
N GLY A 20 -32.12 25.03 24.78
CA GLY A 20 -33.17 25.82 25.40
C GLY A 20 -32.76 26.29 26.80
N ASP A 21 -32.70 27.61 26.98
CA ASP A 21 -32.28 28.26 28.22
C ASP A 21 -33.23 27.95 29.39
N ASP A 22 -32.74 27.25 30.41
CA ASP A 22 -33.02 27.62 31.80
C ASP A 22 -31.79 28.38 32.34
N ALA A 23 -31.61 29.62 31.86
CA ALA A 23 -30.56 30.54 32.33
C ALA A 23 -31.17 31.72 33.13
N PRO A 24 -30.73 31.99 34.39
CA PRO A 24 -30.99 33.25 35.09
C PRO A 24 -29.95 34.34 34.69
N PRO A 25 -30.17 35.63 35.04
CA PRO A 25 -30.17 36.71 34.06
C PRO A 25 -28.83 37.33 33.70
N THR A 26 -28.87 37.93 32.52
CA THR A 26 -27.86 38.69 31.79
C THR A 26 -27.37 39.94 32.51
N GLY A 27 -26.03 40.06 32.60
CA GLY A 27 -25.33 41.31 32.81
C GLY A 27 -24.80 41.82 31.46
N ALA A 28 -25.37 42.92 30.99
CA ALA A 28 -24.92 43.67 29.84
C ALA A 28 -23.52 44.26 30.09
N ASP A 29 -22.70 44.35 29.05
CA ASP A 29 -21.98 45.59 28.75
C ASP A 29 -21.56 45.63 27.28
N THR A 30 -21.70 46.85 26.75
CA THR A 30 -21.82 47.32 25.36
C THR A 30 -20.49 47.71 24.70
N ASP A 31 -20.57 47.84 23.36
CA ASP A 31 -19.82 48.80 22.49
C ASP A 31 -18.33 48.46 22.19
N THR A 32 -17.71 48.69 21.02
CA THR A 32 -17.96 49.50 19.82
C THR A 32 -17.17 48.95 18.62
N ALA A 33 -17.68 49.23 17.42
CA ALA A 33 -17.18 49.02 16.05
C ALA A 33 -15.70 49.33 15.73
N GLN A 34 -15.15 48.70 14.67
CA GLN A 34 -14.74 49.43 13.47
C GLN A 34 -14.53 48.54 12.24
N VAL A 35 -15.15 48.96 11.14
CA VAL A 35 -14.90 48.56 9.76
C VAL A 35 -13.68 49.32 9.20
N VAL A 36 -12.83 48.64 8.42
CA VAL A 36 -11.98 49.26 7.39
C VAL A 36 -11.76 48.26 6.24
N ASP A 37 -12.20 48.64 5.05
CA ASP A 37 -11.92 48.01 3.76
C ASP A 37 -10.49 48.36 3.27
N ALA A 38 -9.82 47.42 2.58
CA ALA A 38 -8.94 47.67 1.42
C ALA A 38 -8.41 46.35 0.80
N ASP A 39 -8.96 46.01 -0.37
CA ASP A 39 -8.38 45.22 -1.49
C ASP A 39 -7.32 46.10 -2.25
N PRO A 40 -6.50 45.71 -3.27
CA PRO A 40 -6.23 44.40 -3.91
C PRO A 40 -4.75 44.08 -4.32
N ASP A 41 -4.56 42.84 -4.79
CA ASP A 41 -3.61 42.31 -5.81
C ASP A 41 -2.14 42.78 -5.90
N THR A 42 -1.22 41.80 -5.94
CA THR A 42 -0.05 41.81 -6.86
C THR A 42 0.55 40.40 -7.02
N GLY A 43 0.36 39.77 -8.19
CA GLY A 43 1.11 38.58 -8.66
C GLY A 43 2.54 38.94 -9.12
N PRO A 44 3.23 38.14 -9.97
CA PRO A 44 2.83 36.92 -10.67
C PRO A 44 3.80 35.72 -10.51
N ALA A 45 3.38 34.55 -11.01
CA ALA A 45 4.25 33.41 -11.32
C ALA A 45 5.16 33.69 -12.53
N PRO A 46 6.23 32.91 -12.71
CA PRO A 46 6.57 32.49 -14.07
C PRO A 46 6.77 30.98 -14.25
N ASP A 47 6.35 30.64 -15.47
CA ASP A 47 6.39 29.42 -16.26
C ASP A 47 7.76 28.81 -16.59
N THR A 48 7.68 27.51 -16.93
CA THR A 48 8.42 26.77 -17.99
C THR A 48 9.92 26.47 -17.86
N THR A 49 10.25 25.16 -17.97
CA THR A 49 11.08 24.51 -19.03
C THR A 49 11.15 23.01 -18.65
N SER A 50 10.53 22.09 -19.39
CA SER A 50 11.08 21.44 -20.59
C SER A 50 12.40 20.72 -20.32
N ASP A 51 12.33 19.40 -20.16
CA ASP A 51 13.49 18.51 -20.34
C ASP A 51 13.05 17.23 -21.08
N PRO A 52 13.20 17.19 -22.42
CA PRO A 52 13.19 15.95 -23.18
C PRO A 52 14.57 15.72 -23.81
N ASP A 53 15.31 14.72 -23.31
CA ASP A 53 16.33 14.03 -24.11
C ASP A 53 16.47 12.57 -23.64
N THR A 54 15.90 11.59 -24.35
CA THR A 54 16.42 10.88 -25.54
C THR A 54 17.89 10.49 -25.48
N SER A 55 18.16 9.20 -25.26
CA SER A 55 19.26 8.39 -25.82
C SER A 55 19.04 6.94 -25.37
N ALA A 56 18.38 6.06 -26.14
CA ALA A 56 18.95 5.33 -27.27
C ALA A 56 20.30 4.65 -26.90
N LEU A 57 20.24 3.40 -26.45
CA LEU A 57 21.38 2.47 -26.50
C LEU A 57 21.22 1.58 -27.74
N PRO A 58 22.28 1.38 -28.55
CA PRO A 58 22.20 0.61 -29.78
C PRO A 58 22.33 -0.90 -29.54
N ASP A 59 21.81 -1.63 -30.52
CA ASP A 59 21.77 -3.07 -30.71
C ASP A 59 23.09 -3.80 -30.42
N ALA A 60 22.98 -4.94 -29.72
CA ALA A 60 24.02 -5.95 -29.62
C ALA A 60 23.45 -7.34 -30.01
N ASP A 61 23.85 -7.72 -31.23
CA ASP A 61 24.12 -9.05 -31.78
C ASP A 61 23.02 -10.11 -31.94
N ALA A 62 22.88 -10.54 -33.21
CA ALA A 62 21.97 -11.57 -33.68
C ALA A 62 22.69 -12.93 -33.70
N GLY A 63 22.63 -13.64 -32.58
CA GLY A 63 22.77 -15.09 -32.53
C GLY A 63 21.39 -15.72 -32.66
N THR A 64 21.20 -16.58 -33.66
CA THR A 64 19.94 -17.33 -33.84
C THR A 64 19.84 -18.44 -32.79
N ASP A 65 19.35 -18.09 -31.61
CA ASP A 65 18.79 -19.03 -30.64
C ASP A 65 17.41 -18.48 -30.26
N THR A 66 16.35 -19.10 -30.78
CA THR A 66 14.97 -18.63 -30.62
C THR A 66 14.35 -19.10 -29.30
N ASP A 67 15.06 -18.89 -28.20
CA ASP A 67 14.48 -18.92 -26.85
C ASP A 67 14.71 -17.54 -26.21
N PRO A 68 13.67 -16.88 -25.66
CA PRO A 68 13.81 -15.60 -24.97
C PRO A 68 14.42 -15.84 -23.59
N VAL A 69 15.66 -16.33 -23.54
CA VAL A 69 16.42 -16.48 -22.30
C VAL A 69 17.20 -15.20 -22.05
N VAL A 70 16.81 -14.46 -21.01
CA VAL A 70 17.62 -13.38 -20.45
C VAL A 70 18.81 -14.05 -19.76
N ALA A 71 19.90 -14.26 -20.50
CA ALA A 71 21.15 -14.72 -19.92
C ALA A 71 21.73 -13.60 -19.04
N VAL A 72 21.70 -13.79 -17.74
CA VAL A 72 22.37 -12.94 -16.77
C VAL A 72 23.68 -13.63 -16.43
N ASP A 73 24.80 -13.08 -16.89
CA ASP A 73 26.14 -13.62 -16.65
C ASP A 73 26.50 -13.56 -15.15
N GLY A 74 25.98 -14.51 -14.37
CA GLY A 74 26.21 -14.63 -12.93
C GLY A 74 27.52 -15.33 -12.61
N ALA A 75 28.65 -14.68 -12.88
CA ALA A 75 29.92 -15.03 -12.25
C ALA A 75 29.95 -14.45 -10.82
N GLY A 76 29.22 -15.04 -9.87
CA GLY A 76 29.07 -14.46 -8.52
C GLY A 76 28.88 -15.42 -7.34
N ASP A 77 28.26 -16.59 -7.51
CA ASP A 77 27.58 -17.26 -6.38
C ASP A 77 28.25 -18.56 -5.87
N GLY A 78 29.58 -18.66 -5.90
CA GLY A 78 30.30 -19.79 -5.30
C GLY A 78 30.30 -21.09 -6.11
N HIS A 79 29.89 -21.00 -7.38
CA HIS A 79 29.87 -22.10 -8.33
C HIS A 79 31.28 -22.43 -8.88
N PRO A 80 31.67 -23.72 -9.12
CA PRO A 80 32.94 -24.05 -9.74
C PRO A 80 33.11 -23.32 -11.08
N PRO A 81 34.29 -22.74 -11.37
CA PRO A 81 34.52 -21.95 -12.59
C PRO A 81 34.49 -22.79 -13.88
N SER A 82 34.29 -24.11 -13.76
CA SER A 82 34.23 -25.03 -14.89
C SER A 82 33.23 -26.17 -14.62
N CYS A 83 32.44 -26.52 -15.63
CA CYS A 83 31.46 -27.61 -15.60
C CYS A 83 31.71 -28.66 -16.70
N ALA A 84 31.14 -29.86 -16.54
CA ALA A 84 31.12 -30.91 -17.56
C ALA A 84 29.69 -31.21 -18.05
N VAL A 85 28.69 -31.04 -17.18
CA VAL A 85 27.26 -31.21 -17.49
C VAL A 85 26.42 -30.14 -16.78
N ASP A 86 25.18 -29.94 -17.24
CA ASP A 86 24.22 -28.99 -16.62
C ASP A 86 24.02 -29.23 -15.12
N ALA A 87 24.02 -30.50 -14.67
CA ALA A 87 23.89 -30.85 -13.26
C ALA A 87 25.08 -30.39 -12.40
N ASP A 88 26.24 -30.11 -13.00
CA ASP A 88 27.35 -29.51 -12.27
C ASP A 88 27.07 -28.05 -11.94
N CYS A 89 26.17 -27.39 -12.70
CA CYS A 89 25.80 -25.98 -12.65
C CYS A 89 24.67 -25.63 -11.67
N ASP A 90 24.08 -26.62 -10.98
CA ASP A 90 22.94 -26.47 -10.08
C ASP A 90 23.20 -25.39 -9.01
N ASP A 91 22.44 -24.30 -9.08
CA ASP A 91 22.48 -23.18 -8.13
C ASP A 91 21.52 -23.37 -6.92
N GLY A 92 20.79 -24.49 -6.90
CA GLY A 92 19.82 -24.83 -5.87
C GLY A 92 18.47 -24.12 -6.00
N LEU A 93 18.23 -23.35 -7.07
CA LEU A 93 16.98 -22.66 -7.34
C LEU A 93 16.16 -23.44 -8.36
N ALA A 94 15.09 -24.10 -7.92
CA ALA A 94 14.25 -24.92 -8.80
C ALA A 94 13.56 -24.15 -9.96
N CYS A 95 13.58 -22.81 -9.94
CA CYS A 95 13.04 -21.96 -10.99
C CYS A 95 14.08 -21.45 -11.99
N THR A 96 15.36 -21.79 -11.83
CA THR A 96 16.39 -21.52 -12.83
C THR A 96 16.61 -22.77 -13.68
N VAL A 97 17.11 -22.55 -14.90
CA VAL A 97 17.60 -23.58 -15.79
C VAL A 97 19.11 -23.41 -15.83
N ASP A 98 19.81 -24.30 -15.13
CA ASP A 98 21.27 -24.34 -15.09
C ASP A 98 21.83 -24.98 -16.35
N ARG A 99 22.80 -24.33 -16.98
CA ARG A 99 23.39 -24.75 -18.24
C ARG A 99 24.90 -24.73 -18.18
N CYS A 100 25.51 -25.84 -18.57
CA CYS A 100 26.92 -25.89 -18.87
C CYS A 100 27.14 -25.54 -20.35
N THR A 101 27.70 -24.36 -20.60
CA THR A 101 27.99 -23.89 -21.97
C THR A 101 29.11 -24.71 -22.64
N GLU A 102 29.25 -24.60 -23.96
CA GLU A 102 30.37 -25.24 -24.68
C GLU A 102 31.76 -24.76 -24.20
N ALA A 103 31.82 -23.52 -23.70
CA ALA A 103 33.01 -22.94 -23.07
C ALA A 103 33.31 -23.54 -21.67
N ARG A 104 32.49 -24.47 -21.19
CA ARG A 104 32.52 -25.05 -19.84
C ARG A 104 32.29 -24.03 -18.73
N HIS A 105 31.57 -22.95 -19.02
CA HIS A 105 31.13 -22.01 -18.00
C HIS A 105 29.67 -22.28 -17.67
N CYS A 106 29.32 -22.13 -16.39
CA CYS A 106 27.93 -22.18 -15.99
C CYS A 106 27.23 -20.88 -16.37
N ALA A 107 26.08 -21.04 -17.01
CA ALA A 107 25.11 -20.01 -17.28
C ALA A 107 23.78 -20.46 -16.67
N TRP A 108 22.94 -19.50 -16.32
CA TRP A 108 21.60 -19.78 -15.83
C TRP A 108 20.60 -18.84 -16.50
N SER A 109 19.34 -19.26 -16.50
CA SER A 109 18.21 -18.49 -17.00
C SER A 109 16.98 -18.82 -16.17
N VAL A 110 15.98 -17.93 -16.12
CA VAL A 110 14.73 -18.19 -15.40
C VAL A 110 13.84 -19.12 -16.24
N ALA A 111 13.28 -20.15 -15.62
CA ALA A 111 12.35 -21.06 -16.29
C ALA A 111 11.10 -20.32 -16.79
N ALA A 112 10.60 -20.67 -17.97
CA ALA A 112 9.52 -19.96 -18.66
C ALA A 112 8.20 -19.80 -17.89
N ALA A 113 7.98 -20.59 -16.83
CA ALA A 113 6.77 -20.57 -16.00
C ALA A 113 7.01 -20.03 -14.57
N ALA A 114 8.13 -19.33 -14.35
CA ALA A 114 8.52 -18.84 -13.02
C ALA A 114 9.13 -17.45 -13.07
N CYS A 115 9.07 -16.75 -11.93
CA CYS A 115 9.82 -15.53 -11.69
C CYS A 115 10.88 -15.79 -10.63
N LEU A 116 12.05 -15.17 -10.80
CA LEU A 116 13.12 -15.12 -9.81
C LEU A 116 13.23 -13.70 -9.27
N VAL A 117 12.62 -13.42 -8.11
CA VAL A 117 12.56 -12.08 -7.53
C VAL A 117 13.26 -12.08 -6.17
N HIS A 118 14.30 -11.25 -6.01
CA HIS A 118 15.15 -11.23 -4.80
C HIS A 118 15.70 -12.62 -4.40
N ALA A 119 16.17 -13.40 -5.39
CA ALA A 119 16.67 -14.77 -5.22
C ALA A 119 15.64 -15.77 -4.67
N GLN A 120 14.35 -15.49 -4.85
CA GLN A 120 13.26 -16.41 -4.50
C GLN A 120 12.44 -16.76 -5.75
N CYS A 121 12.06 -18.03 -5.82
CA CYS A 121 11.26 -18.58 -6.89
C CYS A 121 9.77 -18.40 -6.62
N PHE A 122 9.05 -17.85 -7.60
CA PHE A 122 7.60 -17.72 -7.62
C PHE A 122 7.04 -18.38 -8.87
N ALA A 123 5.92 -19.07 -8.76
CA ALA A 123 5.22 -19.64 -9.91
C ALA A 123 4.43 -18.56 -10.65
N ALA A 124 4.25 -18.73 -11.96
CA ALA A 124 3.39 -17.86 -12.75
C ALA A 124 2.00 -17.70 -12.11
N GLY A 125 1.58 -16.45 -11.89
CA GLY A 125 0.30 -16.10 -11.26
C GLY A 125 0.35 -15.90 -9.74
N ASP A 126 1.46 -16.25 -9.08
CA ASP A 126 1.64 -16.00 -7.65
C ASP A 126 1.52 -14.51 -7.34
N ALA A 127 0.80 -14.16 -6.27
CA ALA A 127 0.72 -12.79 -5.78
C ALA A 127 1.97 -12.44 -4.97
N ARG A 128 2.40 -11.18 -5.01
CA ARG A 128 3.46 -10.70 -4.13
C ARG A 128 3.00 -10.77 -2.66
N PRO A 129 3.77 -11.40 -1.76
CA PRO A 129 3.46 -11.38 -0.35
C PRO A 129 3.31 -9.94 0.17
N GLY A 130 2.14 -9.62 0.74
CA GLY A 130 1.81 -8.28 1.27
C GLY A 130 1.36 -7.24 0.23
N GLU A 131 1.46 -7.52 -1.07
CA GLU A 131 1.02 -6.62 -2.14
C GLU A 131 0.24 -7.41 -3.22
N PRO A 132 -1.04 -7.73 -2.97
CA PRO A 132 -1.79 -8.69 -3.80
C PRO A 132 -2.02 -8.22 -5.25
N CYS A 133 -1.88 -6.93 -5.52
CA CYS A 133 -1.96 -6.34 -6.87
C CYS A 133 -0.65 -6.40 -7.66
N GLN A 134 0.34 -7.11 -7.14
CA GLN A 134 1.52 -7.50 -7.88
C GLN A 134 1.50 -9.02 -8.10
N VAL A 135 1.91 -9.45 -9.28
CA VAL A 135 1.86 -10.85 -9.72
C VAL A 135 3.17 -11.26 -10.37
N CYS A 136 3.53 -12.53 -10.24
CA CYS A 136 4.56 -13.13 -11.06
C CYS A 136 4.00 -13.37 -12.47
N ASP A 137 4.41 -12.52 -13.42
CA ASP A 137 4.20 -12.74 -14.85
C ASP A 137 5.56 -13.01 -15.50
N PRO A 138 5.91 -14.28 -15.76
CA PRO A 138 7.21 -14.64 -16.33
C PRO A 138 7.40 -14.16 -17.78
N ALA A 139 6.31 -13.87 -18.49
CA ALA A 139 6.37 -13.36 -19.86
C ALA A 139 6.60 -11.84 -19.89
N ALA A 140 6.07 -11.11 -18.90
CA ALA A 140 6.27 -9.67 -18.80
C ALA A 140 7.58 -9.29 -18.10
N ALA A 141 7.89 -9.93 -16.96
CA ALA A 141 9.05 -9.58 -16.14
C ALA A 141 9.54 -10.78 -15.30
N PRO A 142 10.39 -11.67 -15.84
CA PRO A 142 10.85 -12.88 -15.12
C PRO A 142 11.74 -12.59 -13.90
N LEU A 143 12.24 -11.36 -13.75
CA LEU A 143 13.11 -10.93 -12.63
C LEU A 143 12.47 -9.87 -11.73
N ALA A 144 11.21 -9.53 -11.94
CA ALA A 144 10.51 -8.50 -11.17
C ALA A 144 9.03 -8.84 -10.97
N TRP A 145 8.36 -8.06 -10.13
CA TRP A 145 6.90 -8.15 -10.00
C TRP A 145 6.21 -7.33 -11.08
N THR A 146 5.14 -7.88 -11.64
CA THR A 146 4.30 -7.21 -12.64
C THR A 146 3.03 -6.69 -11.97
N PRO A 147 2.60 -5.45 -12.22
CA PRO A 147 1.29 -4.98 -11.76
C PRO A 147 0.16 -5.86 -12.34
N ARG A 148 -0.80 -6.25 -11.52
CA ARG A 148 -2.06 -6.83 -12.01
C ARG A 148 -2.87 -5.77 -12.75
N ASP A 149 -3.72 -6.22 -13.66
CA ASP A 149 -4.67 -5.37 -14.39
C ASP A 149 -5.56 -4.57 -13.44
N ASP A 150 -5.88 -3.34 -13.83
CA ASP A 150 -6.84 -2.52 -13.12
C ASP A 150 -8.21 -3.21 -13.05
N GLY A 151 -8.83 -3.20 -11.88
CA GLY A 151 -10.10 -3.88 -11.61
C GLY A 151 -9.96 -5.36 -11.24
N ALA A 152 -8.76 -5.95 -11.29
CA ALA A 152 -8.54 -7.30 -10.76
C ALA A 152 -8.90 -7.35 -9.25
N PRO A 153 -9.54 -8.41 -8.77
CA PRO A 153 -9.90 -8.53 -7.36
C PRO A 153 -8.65 -8.64 -6.49
N CYS A 154 -8.65 -7.95 -5.37
CA CYS A 154 -7.60 -8.01 -4.36
C CYS A 154 -8.20 -7.77 -2.97
N GLY A 155 -7.43 -8.00 -1.91
CA GLY A 155 -7.94 -7.89 -0.53
C GLY A 155 -8.98 -8.96 -0.18
N GLY A 156 -9.45 -8.94 1.07
CA GLY A 156 -10.49 -9.86 1.54
C GLY A 156 -10.01 -11.29 1.87
N ASP A 157 -8.82 -11.44 2.43
CA ASP A 157 -8.38 -12.70 3.05
C ASP A 157 -8.71 -12.81 4.54
N ASP A 158 -9.16 -11.70 5.15
CA ASP A 158 -9.61 -11.64 6.54
C ASP A 158 -10.98 -10.96 6.68
N ALA A 159 -11.57 -11.03 7.89
CA ALA A 159 -12.91 -10.51 8.17
C ALA A 159 -12.98 -8.97 8.22
N CYS A 160 -11.85 -8.27 8.12
CA CYS A 160 -11.73 -6.83 8.33
C CYS A 160 -11.37 -6.05 7.07
N THR A 161 -10.79 -6.73 6.10
CA THR A 161 -10.42 -6.17 4.83
C THR A 161 -11.57 -6.41 3.86
N LEU A 162 -12.29 -5.38 3.46
CA LEU A 162 -13.31 -5.55 2.42
C LEU A 162 -12.63 -5.99 1.10
N PRO A 163 -13.36 -6.73 0.25
CA PRO A 163 -12.87 -7.00 -1.10
C PRO A 163 -12.59 -5.66 -1.81
N GLY A 164 -11.39 -5.58 -2.39
CA GLY A 164 -10.90 -4.42 -3.11
C GLY A 164 -10.63 -4.72 -4.59
N THR A 165 -10.16 -3.71 -5.30
CA THR A 165 -9.73 -3.83 -6.69
C THR A 165 -8.37 -3.21 -6.91
N CYS A 166 -7.59 -3.78 -7.83
CA CYS A 166 -6.31 -3.22 -8.21
C CYS A 166 -6.50 -1.91 -8.99
N SER A 167 -5.70 -0.91 -8.66
CA SER A 167 -5.52 0.29 -9.48
C SER A 167 -4.06 0.72 -9.44
N GLY A 168 -3.39 0.74 -10.59
CA GLY A 168 -1.98 1.12 -10.71
C GLY A 168 -1.04 0.21 -9.93
N GLY A 169 -1.36 -1.09 -9.81
CA GLY A 169 -0.57 -2.06 -9.04
C GLY A 169 -0.75 -2.00 -7.52
N VAL A 170 -1.63 -1.12 -7.02
CA VAL A 170 -1.98 -1.00 -5.59
C VAL A 170 -3.38 -1.54 -5.37
N CYS A 171 -3.56 -2.29 -4.28
CA CYS A 171 -4.88 -2.80 -3.91
C CYS A 171 -5.69 -1.69 -3.23
N GLN A 172 -6.77 -1.27 -3.89
CA GLN A 172 -7.72 -0.31 -3.35
C GLN A 172 -8.77 -1.09 -2.54
N VAL A 173 -8.59 -1.11 -1.22
CA VAL A 173 -9.56 -1.65 -0.26
C VAL A 173 -10.22 -0.52 0.49
N SER A 174 -11.47 -0.74 0.90
CA SER A 174 -12.09 0.05 1.94
C SER A 174 -11.96 -0.71 3.25
N ASP A 175 -11.62 -0.03 4.34
CA ASP A 175 -11.69 -0.65 5.66
C ASP A 175 -13.15 -1.01 5.97
N LEU A 176 -13.39 -2.16 6.60
CA LEU A 176 -14.72 -2.46 7.14
C LEU A 176 -15.00 -1.49 8.30
N PRO A 177 -16.01 -0.61 8.20
CA PRO A 177 -16.38 0.23 9.33
C PRO A 177 -16.99 -0.66 10.42
N CYS A 178 -16.28 -0.83 11.52
CA CYS A 178 -16.78 -1.55 12.70
C CYS A 178 -17.41 -0.63 13.76
N ASP A 179 -17.52 0.65 13.46
CA ASP A 179 -18.18 1.65 14.31
C ASP A 179 -19.65 1.26 14.56
N ASP A 180 -19.98 0.93 15.80
CA ASP A 180 -21.34 0.55 16.20
C ASP A 180 -22.23 1.77 16.56
N GLY A 181 -21.65 2.97 16.47
CA GLY A 181 -22.31 4.24 16.77
C GLY A 181 -22.47 4.52 18.26
N ASN A 182 -21.90 3.69 19.14
CA ASN A 182 -21.92 3.92 20.58
C ASN A 182 -20.56 4.48 21.04
N PRO A 183 -20.51 5.71 21.56
CA PRO A 183 -19.24 6.33 21.97
C PRO A 183 -18.65 5.70 23.25
N CYS A 184 -19.38 4.76 23.86
CA CYS A 184 -18.97 4.00 25.04
C CYS A 184 -18.51 2.58 24.74
N THR A 185 -18.23 2.29 23.47
CA THR A 185 -17.61 1.05 23.04
C THR A 185 -16.30 1.35 22.33
N ASP A 186 -15.30 0.52 22.61
CA ASP A 186 -14.10 0.42 21.81
C ASP A 186 -14.39 -0.60 20.69
N ASP A 187 -14.60 -0.10 19.48
CA ASP A 187 -14.83 -0.92 18.29
C ASP A 187 -13.50 -1.38 17.68
N VAL A 188 -13.35 -2.69 17.55
CA VAL A 188 -12.16 -3.33 17.01
C VAL A 188 -12.59 -4.33 15.96
N CYS A 189 -11.98 -4.25 14.78
CA CYS A 189 -12.07 -5.31 13.81
C CYS A 189 -11.03 -6.40 14.10
N ASP A 190 -11.49 -7.60 14.47
CA ASP A 190 -10.66 -8.79 14.59
C ASP A 190 -10.60 -9.53 13.24
N PRO A 191 -9.40 -9.85 12.70
CA PRO A 191 -9.27 -10.44 11.37
C PRO A 191 -9.93 -11.82 11.22
N VAL A 192 -10.27 -12.50 12.33
CA VAL A 192 -10.95 -13.80 12.32
C VAL A 192 -12.42 -13.67 12.71
N ALA A 193 -12.71 -12.92 13.78
CA ALA A 193 -14.05 -12.78 14.34
C ALA A 193 -14.89 -11.66 13.69
N GLY A 194 -14.26 -10.76 12.92
CA GLY A 194 -14.88 -9.57 12.34
C GLY A 194 -15.03 -8.45 13.35
N CYS A 195 -16.03 -7.59 13.17
CA CYS A 195 -16.29 -6.47 14.07
C CYS A 195 -16.67 -6.95 15.47
N THR A 196 -15.96 -6.42 16.47
CA THR A 196 -16.22 -6.63 17.89
C THR A 196 -16.25 -5.29 18.61
N SER A 197 -17.17 -5.15 19.56
CA SER A 197 -17.33 -3.93 20.35
C SER A 197 -17.19 -4.28 21.82
N THR A 198 -16.25 -3.64 22.52
CA THR A 198 -16.05 -3.86 23.96
C THR A 198 -16.41 -2.62 24.74
N ALA A 199 -17.18 -2.79 25.82
CA ALA A 199 -17.55 -1.66 26.66
C ALA A 199 -16.31 -0.96 27.23
N SER A 200 -16.28 0.36 27.07
CA SER A 200 -15.25 1.24 27.64
C SER A 200 -15.28 1.19 29.17
N ALA A 201 -14.23 1.71 29.81
CA ALA A 201 -14.18 1.80 31.26
C ALA A 201 -15.35 2.62 31.82
N ALA A 202 -15.86 2.24 32.98
CA ALA A 202 -16.83 3.05 33.70
C ALA A 202 -16.25 4.44 33.99
N ASP A 203 -17.07 5.47 33.82
CA ASP A 203 -16.73 6.89 33.87
C ASP A 203 -15.71 7.33 32.81
N ALA A 204 -15.50 6.55 31.73
CA ALA A 204 -14.67 7.00 30.62
C ALA A 204 -15.32 8.23 29.96
N PRO A 205 -14.55 9.28 29.66
CA PRO A 205 -15.08 10.44 28.94
C PRO A 205 -15.55 10.04 27.55
N CYS A 206 -16.74 10.48 27.18
CA CYS A 206 -17.31 10.28 25.84
C CYS A 206 -18.01 11.58 25.38
N ASP A 207 -18.54 11.56 24.17
CA ASP A 207 -19.42 12.60 23.59
C ASP A 207 -20.60 11.86 22.97
N ASP A 208 -21.82 12.12 23.42
CA ASP A 208 -23.03 11.51 22.90
C ASP A 208 -23.59 12.25 21.66
N GLY A 209 -22.89 13.30 21.21
CA GLY A 209 -23.27 14.13 20.09
C GLY A 209 -24.41 15.10 20.40
N ASP A 210 -24.89 15.16 21.65
CA ASP A 210 -25.85 16.17 22.08
C ASP A 210 -25.09 17.43 22.56
N PRO A 211 -25.20 18.58 21.87
CA PRO A 211 -24.51 19.79 22.30
C PRO A 211 -25.02 20.36 23.63
N CYS A 212 -26.11 19.83 24.18
CA CYS A 212 -26.74 20.29 25.41
C CYS A 212 -26.36 19.44 26.64
N THR A 213 -25.68 18.33 26.44
CA THR A 213 -25.09 17.53 27.52
C THR A 213 -23.67 18.03 27.79
N THR A 214 -23.25 17.96 29.06
CA THR A 214 -21.89 18.36 29.44
C THR A 214 -21.31 17.33 30.39
N GLY A 215 -20.06 16.97 30.15
CA GLY A 215 -19.34 16.03 31.01
C GLY A 215 -19.77 14.59 30.81
N ASP A 216 -20.07 14.18 29.58
CA ASP A 216 -20.56 12.85 29.23
C ASP A 216 -19.57 11.75 29.59
N ARG A 217 -20.14 10.63 30.01
CA ARG A 217 -19.46 9.49 30.63
C ARG A 217 -20.15 8.19 30.25
N CYS A 218 -19.33 7.18 30.01
CA CYS A 218 -19.70 5.77 30.11
C CYS A 218 -19.76 5.35 31.59
#